data_AF-A0A433PN34-F1
#
_entry.id   AF-A0A433PN34-F1
#
_cell.length_a   1.000
_cell.length_b   1.000
_cell.length_c   1.000
_cell.angle_alpha   90.00
_cell.angle_beta   90.00
_cell.angle_gamma   90.00
#
_symmetry.space_group_name_H-M   'P 1'
#
loop_
_entity.id
_entity.type
_entity.pdbx_description
1 polymer ?
#
loop_
_entity_poly.entity_id
_entity_poly.type
_entity_poly.pdbx_seq_one_letter_code
_entity_poly.pdbx_strand_id
1 'polypeptide(L)'
;MRNFVIHILVREESRFVANRIDNRLTRELEKKFSDRHVVFLAQRRIMRRPTRHTRQKQSRPRSRTLTAVHEKMLEDLVYPTEIVGRRTRVKVDGSKIVRVFLDTKDATSLEYKLDTFSSVYKKITGKDVVFEFPANAEML
;
A
#
# COMPACT_ATOMS: atom_id res chain seq x y z
N MET A 1 6.63 17.80 11.20
CA MET A 1 6.34 16.91 12.35
C MET A 1 6.39 15.48 11.85
N ARG A 2 7.33 14.67 12.35
CA ARG A 2 7.60 13.33 11.82
C ARG A 2 6.54 12.37 12.41
N ASN A 3 5.49 12.09 11.64
CA ASN A 3 4.63 10.92 11.90
C ASN A 3 5.53 9.69 11.71
N PHE A 4 6.08 9.17 12.81
CA PHE A 4 6.98 8.03 12.79
C PHE A 4 6.17 6.78 12.48
N VAL A 5 6.30 6.30 11.25
CA VAL A 5 5.70 5.05 10.78
C VAL A 5 6.63 3.90 11.09
N ILE A 6 6.16 2.92 11.88
CA ILE A 6 6.90 1.70 12.16
C ILE A 6 6.48 0.66 11.12
N HIS A 7 7.37 0.38 10.17
CA HIS A 7 7.18 -0.70 9.21
C HIS A 7 7.68 -2.00 9.81
N ILE A 8 6.75 -2.89 10.16
CA ILE A 8 7.09 -4.26 10.50
C ILE A 8 7.07 -5.06 9.20
N LEU A 9 8.27 -5.42 8.74
CA LEU A 9 8.46 -6.22 7.53
C LEU A 9 8.05 -7.66 7.81
N VAL A 10 6.90 -8.04 7.29
CA VAL A 10 6.45 -9.44 7.33
C VAL A 10 6.96 -10.15 6.07
N ARG A 11 7.47 -11.37 6.22
CA ARG A 11 7.85 -12.21 5.08
C ARG A 11 6.59 -12.54 4.27
N GLU A 12 6.67 -12.43 2.94
CA GLU A 12 5.52 -12.54 2.01
C GLU A 12 4.65 -13.79 2.26
N GLU A 13 5.27 -14.88 2.70
CA GLU A 13 4.64 -16.17 3.02
C GLU A 13 3.72 -16.14 4.26
N SER A 14 3.85 -15.11 5.12
CA SER A 14 3.12 -15.00 6.39
C SER A 14 1.90 -14.06 6.33
N ARG A 15 1.48 -13.64 5.12
CA ARG A 15 0.37 -12.68 4.92
C ARG A 15 -0.93 -13.11 5.61
N PHE A 16 -1.26 -14.40 5.57
CA PHE A 16 -2.49 -14.92 6.18
C PHE A 16 -2.47 -14.88 7.72
N VAL A 17 -1.29 -15.05 8.32
CA VAL A 17 -1.11 -15.04 9.77
C VAL A 17 -1.11 -13.60 10.30
N ALA A 18 -0.49 -12.66 9.57
CA ALA A 18 -0.49 -11.24 9.91
C ALA A 18 -1.92 -10.67 9.89
N ASN A 19 -2.67 -10.87 8.80
CA ASN A 19 -4.04 -10.35 8.67
C ASN A 19 -4.95 -10.82 9.81
N ARG A 20 -4.82 -12.07 10.26
CA ARG A 20 -5.64 -12.62 11.35
C ARG A 20 -5.38 -11.93 12.71
N ILE A 21 -4.17 -11.44 12.94
CA ILE A 21 -3.72 -10.88 14.22
C ILE A 21 -3.72 -9.34 14.20
N ASP A 22 -3.71 -8.75 13.01
CA ASP A 22 -3.40 -7.34 12.77
C ASP A 22 -4.33 -6.36 13.51
N ASN A 23 -5.64 -6.57 13.58
CA ASN A 23 -6.55 -5.59 14.20
C ASN A 23 -6.33 -5.41 15.71
N ARG A 24 -5.97 -6.47 16.43
CA ARG A 24 -5.68 -6.38 17.87
C ARG A 24 -4.26 -5.85 18.09
N LEU A 25 -3.31 -6.34 17.30
CA LEU A 25 -1.91 -5.96 17.40
C LEU A 25 -1.69 -4.48 17.03
N THR A 26 -2.32 -3.98 15.97
CA THR A 26 -2.29 -2.55 15.60
C THR A 26 -2.72 -1.69 16.78
N ARG A 27 -3.88 -1.97 17.39
CA ARG A 27 -4.39 -1.20 18.53
C ARG A 27 -3.45 -1.25 19.75
N GLU A 28 -2.92 -2.42 20.07
CA GLU A 28 -1.99 -2.57 21.20
C GLU A 28 -0.66 -1.82 20.95
N LEU A 29 -0.15 -1.83 19.73
CA LEU A 29 1.06 -1.11 19.35
C LEU A 29 0.80 0.41 19.31
N GLU A 30 -0.30 0.87 18.71
CA GLU A 30 -0.64 2.29 18.65
C GLU A 30 -0.80 2.88 20.07
N LYS A 31 -1.42 2.13 20.99
CA LYS A 31 -1.50 2.52 22.41
C LYS A 31 -0.12 2.62 23.08
N LYS A 32 0.81 1.71 22.76
CA LYS A 32 2.19 1.73 23.30
C LYS A 32 3.05 2.83 22.70
N PHE A 33 2.79 3.21 21.45
CA PHE A 33 3.60 4.17 20.69
C PHE A 33 3.00 5.58 20.64
N SER A 34 2.39 6.03 21.75
CA SER A 34 1.91 7.42 21.92
C SER A 34 1.05 7.91 20.74
N ASP A 35 0.06 7.11 20.33
CA ASP A 35 -0.92 7.42 19.27
C ASP A 35 -0.31 7.65 17.88
N ARG A 36 0.86 7.06 17.61
CA ARG A 36 1.46 7.03 16.27
C ARG A 36 0.83 5.93 15.43
N HIS A 37 0.57 6.21 14.16
CA HIS A 37 0.05 5.22 13.23
C HIS A 37 1.06 4.10 12.94
N VAL A 38 0.64 2.87 13.16
CA VAL A 38 1.40 1.66 12.85
C VAL A 38 0.81 1.02 11.60
N VAL A 39 1.67 0.67 10.64
CA VAL A 39 1.26 0.07 9.36
C VAL A 39 2.16 -1.12 9.03
N PHE A 40 1.53 -2.25 8.74
CA PHE A 40 2.20 -3.49 8.36
C PHE A 40 2.42 -3.51 6.84
N LEU A 41 3.62 -3.93 6.43
CA LEU A 41 3.98 -4.03 5.02
C LEU A 41 4.76 -5.30 4.80
N ALA A 42 4.38 -6.10 3.81
CA ALA A 42 5.18 -7.25 3.45
C ALA A 42 6.48 -6.84 2.74
N GLN A 43 7.58 -7.49 3.10
CA GLN A 43 8.85 -7.31 2.42
C GLN A 43 8.83 -8.01 1.07
N ARG A 44 8.74 -7.24 -0.03
CA ARG A 44 8.68 -7.75 -1.39
C ARG A 44 9.96 -7.46 -2.17
N ARG A 45 10.47 -8.44 -2.90
CA ARG A 45 11.67 -8.29 -3.74
C ARG A 45 11.29 -7.98 -5.18
N ILE A 46 11.66 -6.79 -5.66
CA ILE A 46 11.52 -6.41 -7.07
C ILE A 46 12.74 -6.94 -7.85
N MET A 47 12.51 -7.80 -8.84
CA MET A 47 13.55 -8.14 -9.82
C MET A 47 13.61 -7.08 -10.91
N ARG A 48 14.78 -6.81 -11.49
CA ARG A 48 14.90 -5.88 -12.63
C ARG A 48 14.30 -6.52 -13.88
N ARG A 49 13.79 -5.70 -14.81
CA ARG A 49 13.36 -6.17 -16.13
C ARG A 49 14.59 -6.70 -16.88
N PRO A 50 14.56 -7.91 -17.45
CA PRO A 50 15.66 -8.40 -18.26
C PRO A 50 15.83 -7.51 -19.50
N THR A 51 17.03 -6.99 -19.70
CA THR A 51 17.48 -6.30 -20.92
C THR A 51 18.32 -7.26 -21.78
N ARG A 52 18.63 -6.87 -23.02
CA ARG A 52 19.41 -7.69 -23.98
C ARG A 52 20.76 -8.19 -23.43
N HIS A 53 21.37 -7.46 -22.49
CA HIS A 53 22.67 -7.80 -21.89
C HIS A 53 22.55 -8.63 -20.60
N THR A 54 21.34 -9.01 -20.19
CA THR A 54 21.12 -9.67 -18.90
C THR A 54 21.37 -11.16 -19.02
N ARG A 55 22.37 -11.69 -18.31
CA ARG A 55 22.70 -13.13 -18.30
C ARG A 55 21.83 -13.95 -17.32
N GLN A 56 20.53 -13.64 -17.22
CA GLN A 56 19.61 -14.41 -16.37
C GLN A 56 19.14 -15.68 -17.08
N LYS A 57 19.41 -16.84 -16.50
CA LYS A 57 18.97 -18.14 -17.02
C LYS A 57 17.47 -18.41 -16.78
N GLN A 58 16.93 -17.90 -15.68
CA GLN A 58 15.54 -18.12 -15.29
C GLN A 58 14.66 -16.92 -15.66
N SER A 59 13.45 -17.20 -16.16
CA SER A 59 12.44 -16.18 -16.43
C SER A 59 12.01 -15.45 -15.15
N ARG A 60 11.78 -14.14 -15.25
CA ARG A 60 11.31 -13.31 -14.14
C ARG A 60 9.85 -13.67 -13.83
N PRO A 61 9.51 -14.10 -12.60
CA PRO A 61 8.13 -14.37 -12.22
C PRO A 61 7.32 -13.07 -12.15
N ARG A 62 6.04 -13.14 -12.50
CA ARG A 62 5.11 -11.98 -12.53
C ARG A 62 4.95 -11.33 -11.15
N SER A 63 4.98 -12.11 -10.08
CA SER A 63 4.90 -11.62 -8.68
C SER A 63 6.03 -10.67 -8.31
N ARG A 64 7.23 -10.85 -8.91
CA ARG A 64 8.41 -10.00 -8.64
C ARG A 64 8.57 -8.87 -9.66
N THR A 65 7.47 -8.46 -10.29
CA THR A 65 7.45 -7.30 -11.18
C THR A 65 7.19 -6.00 -10.42
N LEU A 66 7.73 -4.87 -10.90
CA LEU A 66 7.55 -3.58 -10.24
C LEU A 66 6.07 -3.23 -10.12
N THR A 67 5.29 -3.45 -11.17
CA THR A 67 3.84 -3.19 -11.20
C THR A 67 3.10 -4.08 -10.20
N ALA A 68 3.34 -5.39 -10.22
CA ALA A 68 2.70 -6.32 -9.29
C ALA A 68 3.05 -6.06 -7.83
N VAL A 69 4.32 -5.74 -7.54
CA VAL A 69 4.76 -5.40 -6.18
C VAL A 69 4.08 -4.11 -5.71
N HIS A 70 3.99 -3.08 -6.56
CA HIS A 70 3.30 -1.84 -6.20
C HIS A 70 1.80 -2.03 -5.97
N GLU A 71 1.14 -2.90 -6.75
CA GLU A 71 -0.25 -3.29 -6.53
C GLU A 71 -0.44 -3.96 -5.19
N LYS A 72 0.39 -4.96 -4.88
CA LYS A 72 0.32 -5.70 -3.61
C LYS A 72 0.70 -4.86 -2.39
N MET A 73 1.59 -3.89 -2.56
CA MET A 73 1.89 -2.93 -1.50
C MET A 73 0.71 -2.01 -1.19
N LEU A 74 -0.05 -1.58 -2.19
CA LEU A 74 -1.24 -0.77 -1.95
C LEU A 74 -2.29 -1.56 -1.18
N GLU A 75 -2.50 -2.84 -1.51
CA GLU A 75 -3.40 -3.74 -0.77
C GLU A 75 -2.98 -3.89 0.70
N ASP A 76 -1.69 -4.04 0.99
CA ASP A 76 -1.23 -4.20 2.38
C ASP A 76 -1.40 -2.92 3.20
N LEU A 77 -1.20 -1.74 2.59
CA LEU A 77 -1.34 -0.47 3.30
C LEU A 77 -2.77 -0.24 3.80
N VAL A 78 -3.76 -0.66 3.02
CA VAL A 78 -5.17 -0.34 3.28
C VAL A 78 -5.90 -1.43 4.05
N TYR A 79 -5.20 -2.49 4.46
CA TYR A 79 -5.77 -3.52 5.33
C TYR A 79 -6.35 -2.87 6.61
N PRO A 80 -7.59 -3.16 7.03
CA PRO A 80 -8.46 -4.28 6.63
C PRO A 80 -9.35 -4.06 5.41
N THR A 81 -9.34 -2.86 4.82
CA THR A 81 -10.24 -2.51 3.71
C THR A 81 -9.76 -3.03 2.37
N GLU A 82 -10.71 -3.23 1.46
CA GLU A 82 -10.44 -3.60 0.09
C GLU A 82 -10.45 -2.37 -0.83
N ILE A 83 -9.61 -2.42 -1.86
CA ILE A 83 -9.58 -1.41 -2.91
C ILE A 83 -10.66 -1.76 -3.93
N VAL A 84 -11.67 -0.90 -4.05
CA VAL A 84 -12.76 -1.07 -5.01
C VAL A 84 -12.32 -0.66 -6.41
N GLY A 85 -11.51 0.39 -6.50
CA GLY A 85 -11.10 0.94 -7.78
C GLY A 85 -9.78 1.69 -7.74
N ARG A 86 -9.17 1.88 -8.91
CA ARG A 86 -7.97 2.68 -9.06
C ARG A 86 -8.00 3.47 -10.35
N ARG A 87 -7.74 4.75 -10.26
CA ARG A 87 -7.62 5.66 -11.41
C ARG A 87 -6.27 6.36 -11.38
N THR A 88 -5.58 6.39 -12.50
CA THR A 88 -4.37 7.21 -12.63
C THR A 88 -4.73 8.49 -13.37
N ARG A 89 -4.61 9.63 -12.70
CA ARG A 89 -4.73 10.95 -13.33
C ARG A 89 -3.36 11.40 -13.80
N VAL A 90 -3.25 11.75 -15.08
CA VAL A 90 -2.06 12.37 -15.65
C VAL A 90 -2.33 13.87 -15.76
N LYS A 91 -1.47 14.71 -15.17
CA LYS A 91 -1.55 16.17 -15.31
C LYS A 91 -0.93 16.61 -16.64
N VAL A 92 -1.19 17.86 -17.04
CA VAL A 92 -0.61 18.48 -18.24
C VAL A 92 0.92 18.46 -18.20
N ASP A 93 1.51 18.63 -17.00
CA ASP A 93 2.96 18.56 -16.77
C ASP A 93 3.55 17.14 -16.87
N GLY A 94 2.72 16.12 -17.17
CA GLY A 94 3.13 14.71 -17.24
C GLY A 94 3.23 13.99 -15.89
N SER A 95 3.09 14.71 -14.77
CA SER A 95 3.04 14.11 -13.43
C SER A 95 1.80 13.22 -13.28
N LYS A 96 1.99 12.07 -12.60
CA LYS A 96 0.94 11.06 -12.41
C LYS A 96 0.54 11.01 -10.94
N ILE A 97 -0.75 11.15 -10.68
CA ILE A 97 -1.35 10.95 -9.37
C ILE A 97 -2.26 9.73 -9.45
N VAL A 98 -2.02 8.75 -8.60
CA VAL A 98 -2.88 7.57 -8.49
C VAL A 98 -3.96 7.84 -7.45
N ARG A 99 -5.21 7.80 -7.86
CA ARG A 99 -6.38 7.81 -6.97
C ARG A 99 -6.80 6.37 -6.71
N VAL A 100 -6.88 6.02 -5.43
CA VAL A 100 -7.28 4.69 -4.96
C VAL A 100 -8.61 4.84 -4.23
N PHE A 101 -9.61 4.12 -4.69
CA PHE A 101 -10.95 4.13 -4.11
C PHE A 101 -11.10 2.96 -3.15
N LEU A 102 -11.44 3.26 -1.90
CA LEU A 102 -11.63 2.27 -0.83
C LEU A 102 -13.12 1.98 -0.62
N ASP A 103 -13.45 0.84 -0.02
CA ASP A 103 -14.84 0.51 0.34
C ASP A 103 -15.36 1.50 1.40
N THR A 104 -16.58 2.01 1.22
CA THR A 104 -17.20 3.02 2.09
C THR A 104 -17.60 2.46 3.45
N LYS A 105 -17.73 1.14 3.59
CA LYS A 105 -18.17 0.49 4.85
C LYS A 105 -17.25 0.78 6.04
N ASP A 106 -15.96 0.93 5.76
CA ASP A 106 -14.93 1.07 6.78
C ASP A 106 -14.41 2.52 6.90
N ALA A 107 -15.10 3.48 6.28
CA ALA A 107 -14.68 4.88 6.22
C ALA A 107 -14.36 5.45 7.61
N THR A 108 -15.26 5.26 8.58
CA THR A 108 -15.13 5.77 9.94
C THR A 108 -13.87 5.27 10.66
N SER A 109 -13.41 4.06 10.35
CA SER A 109 -12.27 3.43 11.04
C SER A 109 -10.93 3.73 10.39
N LEU A 110 -10.90 4.24 9.15
CA LEU A 110 -9.67 4.32 8.35
C LEU A 110 -9.37 5.75 7.84
N GLU A 111 -10.34 6.65 7.90
CA GLU A 111 -10.21 8.06 7.48
C GLU A 111 -9.02 8.77 8.15
N TYR A 112 -8.80 8.54 9.45
CA TYR A 112 -7.70 9.17 10.19
C TYR A 112 -6.29 8.70 9.75
N LYS A 113 -6.17 7.61 8.97
CA LYS A 113 -4.88 7.07 8.48
C LYS A 113 -4.56 7.43 7.03
N LEU A 114 -5.48 8.03 6.27
CA LEU A 114 -5.34 8.22 4.82
C LEU A 114 -4.08 9.03 4.43
N ASP A 115 -3.80 10.12 5.15
CA ASP A 115 -2.62 10.95 4.89
C ASP A 115 -1.31 10.20 5.19
N THR A 116 -1.34 9.31 6.19
CA THR A 116 -0.22 8.45 6.52
C THR A 116 0.05 7.45 5.41
N PHE A 117 -0.98 6.81 4.85
CA PHE A 117 -0.80 5.87 3.73
C PHE A 117 -0.20 6.55 2.49
N SER A 118 -0.65 7.77 2.17
CA SER A 118 -0.07 8.56 1.07
C SER A 118 1.42 8.83 1.31
N SER A 119 1.75 9.31 2.51
CA SER A 119 3.12 9.62 2.92
C SER A 119 4.05 8.40 2.89
N VAL A 120 3.56 7.25 3.37
CA VAL A 120 4.31 5.97 3.37
C VAL A 120 4.57 5.52 1.94
N TYR A 121 3.53 5.48 1.11
CA TYR A 121 3.67 5.01 -0.25
C TYR A 121 4.62 5.89 -1.06
N LYS A 122 4.54 7.21 -0.87
CA LYS A 122 5.46 8.18 -1.47
C LYS A 122 6.90 7.96 -1.02
N LYS A 123 7.12 7.70 0.27
CA LYS A 123 8.48 7.45 0.80
C LYS A 123 9.11 6.18 0.24
N ILE A 124 8.34 5.11 0.06
CA ILE A 124 8.88 3.83 -0.42
C ILE A 124 9.02 3.81 -1.95
N THR A 125 8.05 4.36 -2.66
CA THR A 125 7.96 4.20 -4.13
C THR A 125 8.29 5.46 -4.92
N GLY A 126 8.30 6.63 -4.28
CA GLY A 126 8.46 7.93 -4.93
C GLY A 126 7.24 8.38 -5.75
N LYS A 127 6.10 7.67 -5.67
CA LYS A 127 4.89 7.99 -6.43
C LYS A 127 3.83 8.64 -5.53
N ASP A 128 3.13 9.63 -6.07
CA ASP A 128 2.03 10.28 -5.37
C ASP A 128 0.73 9.46 -5.48
N VAL A 129 0.11 9.20 -4.33
CA VAL A 129 -1.15 8.47 -4.20
C VAL A 129 -2.11 9.27 -3.34
N VAL A 130 -3.38 9.28 -3.72
CA VAL A 130 -4.48 9.83 -2.93
C VAL A 130 -5.50 8.72 -2.70
N PHE A 131 -5.89 8.52 -1.45
CA PHE A 131 -6.92 7.56 -1.05
C PHE A 131 -8.21 8.31 -0.81
N GLU A 132 -9.31 7.85 -1.43
CA GLU A 132 -10.63 8.49 -1.37
C GLU A 132 -11.70 7.41 -1.17
N PHE A 133 -12.76 7.73 -0.42
CA PHE A 133 -13.98 6.92 -0.39
C PHE A 133 -14.93 7.42 -1.47
N PRO A 134 -15.42 6.58 -2.39
CA PRO A 134 -16.34 7.01 -3.43
C PRO A 134 -17.69 7.40 -2.79
N ALA A 135 -18.17 8.61 -3.07
CA ALA A 135 -19.48 9.05 -2.59
C ALA A 135 -20.65 8.32 -3.27
N ASN A 136 -20.45 7.90 -4.53
CA ASN A 136 -21.42 7.16 -5.33
C ASN A 136 -20.75 5.92 -5.94
N ALA A 137 -21.31 4.74 -5.67
CA ALA A 137 -20.80 3.46 -6.19
C ALA A 137 -20.88 3.34 -7.73
N GLU A 138 -21.70 4.17 -8.38
CA GLU A 138 -22.00 4.11 -9.83
C GLU A 138 -20.98 4.86 -10.72
N MET A 139 -19.99 5.54 -10.15
CA MET A 139 -19.01 6.35 -10.89
C MET A 139 -17.59 5.74 -10.90
N LEU A 140 -17.47 4.45 -10.59
CA LEU A 140 -16.22 3.70 -10.53
C LEU A 140 -15.80 3.14 -11.90
#